data_AF-A0A935YYX1-F1
#
_entry.id   AF-A0A935YYX1-F1
#
_cell.length_a   1.000
_cell.length_b   1.000
_cell.length_c   1.000
_cell.angle_alpha   90.00
_cell.angle_beta   90.00
_cell.angle_gamma   90.00
#
_symmetry.space_group_name_H-M   'P 1'
#
loop_
_entity.id
_entity.type
_entity.pdbx_description
1 polymer ?
#
loop_
_entity_poly.entity_id
_entity_poly.type
_entity_poly.pdbx_seq_one_letter_code
_entity_poly.pdbx_strand_id
1 'polypeptide(L)' 'MTKPKEPSKFQVEPCCSFCGKTRKEVKHLLASQLNAAFICNECVAKNMQQEKNKS' A
#
# COMPACT_ATOMS: atom_id res chain seq x y z
N MET A 1 17.38 -11.77 26.76
CA MET A 1 17.23 -10.30 26.74
C MET A 1 16.52 -9.91 25.45
N THR A 2 15.21 -9.71 25.49
CA THR A 2 14.51 -9.03 24.38
C THR A 2 13.46 -8.12 25.00
N LYS A 3 13.72 -6.81 24.89
CA LYS A 3 12.93 -5.72 25.47
C LYS A 3 11.43 -5.85 25.16
N PRO A 4 10.54 -5.54 26.11
CA PRO A 4 9.12 -5.37 25.83
C PRO A 4 8.94 -4.10 24.99
N LYS A 5 8.26 -4.21 23.85
CA LYS A 5 7.80 -3.05 23.09
C LYS A 5 6.31 -3.25 22.84
N GLU A 6 5.50 -2.79 23.79
CA GLU A 6 4.14 -2.40 23.49
C GLU A 6 4.17 -1.43 22.29
N PRO A 7 3.28 -1.66 21.32
CA PRO A 7 2.48 -0.55 20.89
C PRO A 7 1.00 -0.94 21.03
N SER A 8 0.32 -0.31 21.98
CA SER A 8 -1.12 -0.15 21.97
C SER A 8 -1.54 0.73 20.78
N LYS A 9 -1.46 0.21 19.54
CA LYS A 9 -2.16 0.73 18.34
C LYS A 9 -2.33 -0.44 17.37
N PHE A 10 -3.58 -0.75 17.03
CA PHE A 10 -4.02 -1.74 16.04
C PHE A 10 -3.03 -1.77 14.84
N GLN A 11 -2.14 -2.76 14.78
CA GLN A 11 -1.16 -2.87 13.70
C GLN A 11 -1.85 -3.40 12.45
N VAL A 12 -2.54 -2.51 11.73
CA VAL A 12 -3.14 -2.83 10.45
C VAL A 12 -2.01 -3.15 9.48
N GLU A 13 -1.94 -4.40 9.02
CA GLU A 13 -0.94 -4.83 8.04
C GLU A 13 -1.10 -3.94 6.79
N PRO A 14 -0.04 -3.26 6.32
CA PRO A 14 -0.18 -2.29 5.25
C PRO A 14 -0.68 -2.98 3.97
N CYS A 15 -1.83 -2.52 3.49
CA CYS A 15 -2.54 -3.09 2.36
C CYS A 15 -2.91 -2.00 1.36
N CYS A 16 -2.93 -2.34 0.07
CA CYS A 16 -3.24 -1.37 -0.98
C CYS A 16 -4.67 -0.86 -0.82
N SER A 17 -4.85 0.46 -0.76
CA SER A 17 -6.17 1.10 -0.63
C SER A 17 -7.05 0.92 -1.88
N PHE A 18 -6.50 0.46 -3.00
CA PHE A 18 -7.21 0.28 -4.27
C PHE A 18 -7.68 -1.16 -4.50
N CYS A 19 -6.83 -2.14 -4.20
CA CYS A 19 -7.12 -3.56 -4.45
C CYS A 19 -7.18 -4.41 -3.18
N GLY A 20 -6.82 -3.87 -2.01
CA GLY A 20 -6.81 -4.57 -0.73
C GLY A 20 -5.61 -5.50 -0.51
N LYS A 21 -4.76 -5.72 -1.52
CA LYS A 21 -3.63 -6.65 -1.41
C LYS A 21 -2.58 -6.18 -0.41
N THR A 22 -2.08 -7.11 0.39
CA THR A 22 -1.03 -6.87 1.39
C THR A 22 0.37 -6.85 0.76
N ARG A 23 1.38 -6.37 1.51
CA ARG A 23 2.79 -6.42 1.07
C ARG A 23 3.30 -7.82 0.71
N LYS A 24 2.67 -8.89 1.21
CA LYS A 24 3.03 -10.29 0.89
C LYS A 24 2.51 -10.74 -0.48
N GLU A 25 1.44 -10.13 -0.97
CA GLU A 25 0.77 -10.51 -2.22
C GLU A 25 1.28 -9.72 -3.43
N VAL A 26 1.94 -8.58 -3.20
CA VAL A 26 2.41 -7.69 -4.25
C VAL A 26 3.92 -7.55 -4.21
N LYS A 27 4.54 -7.35 -5.37
CA LYS A 27 5.99 -7.15 -5.46
C LYS A 27 6.42 -5.85 -4.77
N HIS A 28 5.69 -4.77 -5.02
CA HIS A 28 5.94 -3.48 -4.36
C HIS A 28 4.64 -2.88 -3.83
N LEU A 29 4.68 -2.43 -2.58
CA LEU A 29 3.65 -1.64 -1.93
C LEU A 29 4.26 -0.30 -1.54
N LEU A 30 3.83 0.76 -2.21
CA LEU A 30 4.29 2.12 -1.97
C LEU A 30 3.38 2.76 -0.92
N ALA A 31 3.98 3.32 0.13
CA ALA A 31 3.28 4.11 1.14
C ALA A 31 3.44 5.60 0.80
N SER A 32 2.33 6.34 0.81
CA SER A 32 2.40 7.79 0.71
C SER A 32 2.82 8.38 2.06
N GLN A 33 3.69 9.38 2.03
CA GLN A 33 4.15 10.08 3.25
C GLN A 33 3.15 11.13 3.72
N LEU A 34 2.33 11.67 2.81
CA LEU A 34 1.40 12.78 3.08
C LEU A 34 0.03 12.30 3.57
N ASN A 35 -0.35 11.07 3.20
CA ASN A 35 -1.59 10.44 3.62
C ASN A 35 -1.28 8.97 3.88
N ALA A 36 -1.92 8.34 4.87
CA ALA A 36 -1.77 6.92 5.20
C ALA A 36 -2.39 5.99 4.12
N ALA A 37 -2.18 6.34 2.84
CA ALA A 37 -2.61 5.61 1.67
C ALA A 37 -1.47 4.72 1.18
N PHE A 38 -1.83 3.52 0.74
CA PHE A 38 -0.90 2.55 0.18
C PHE A 38 -1.34 2.16 -1.22
N ILE A 39 -0.41 2.13 -2.17
CA ILE A 39 -0.67 1.75 -3.56
C ILE A 39 0.32 0.68 -4.01
N CYS A 40 -0.16 -0.41 -4.59
CA CYS A 40 0.70 -1.47 -5.10
C CYS A 40 1.13 -1.22 -6.55
N ASN A 41 2.21 -1.90 -6.97
CA ASN A 41 2.75 -1.79 -8.33
C ASN A 41 1.72 -2.13 -9.42
N GLU A 42 0.80 -3.06 -9.15
CA GLU A 42 -0.25 -3.43 -10.11
C GLU A 42 -1.27 -2.30 -10.30
N CYS A 43 -1.71 -1.66 -9.21
CA CYS A 43 -2.65 -0.54 -9.28
C CYS A 43 -2.01 0.69 -9.93
N VAL A 44 -0.72 0.95 -9.66
CA VAL A 44 0.05 1.99 -10.37
C VAL A 44 0.05 1.69 -11.88
N ALA A 45 0.41 0.47 -12.29
CA ALA A 45 0.45 0.09 -13.70
C ALA A 45 -0.90 0.21 -14.42
N LYS A 46 -2.00 -0.17 -13.74
CA LYS A 46 -3.37 -0.03 -14.27
C LYS A 46 -3.76 1.44 -14.48
N ASN A 47 -3.45 2.31 -13.52
CA ASN A 47 -3.83 3.72 -13.57
C ASN A 47 -2.94 4.54 -14.51
N MET A 48 -1.66 4.18 -14.68
CA MET A 48 -0.77 4.82 -15.65
C MET A 48 -1.21 4.65 -17.11
N GLN A 49 -2.08 3.69 -17.41
CA GLN A 49 -2.61 3.47 -18.76
C GLN A 49 -3.86 4.32 -19.07
N GLN A 50 -4.47 4.97 -18.07
CA GLN A 50 -5.74 5.69 -18.25
C GLN A 50 -5.58 7.09 -18.85
N GLU A 51 -4.41 7.71 -18.74
CA GLU A 51 -4.17 9.06 -19.29
C GLU A 51 -4.03 9.10 -20.81
N LYS A 52 -3.94 7.94 -21.48
CA LYS A 52 -3.88 7.84 -22.95
C LYS A 52 -5.22 7.60 -23.64
N ASN A 53 -6.31 7.37 -22.90
CA ASN A 53 -7.62 7.03 -23.47
C ASN A 53 -8.73 8.03 -23.07
N LYS A 54 -8.37 9.28 -22.83
CA LYS A 54 -9.33 10.37 -22.65
C LYS A 54 -9.33 11.24 -23.91
N SER A 55 -9.78 10.65 -25.02
CA SER A 55 -10.04 11.35 -26.28
C SER A 55 -11.54 11.50 -26.50
#